data_AF-A0A3G1A6N7-F1
#
_entry.id   AF-A0A3G1A6N7-F1
#
_cell.length_a   1.000
_cell.length_b   1.000
_cell.length_c   1.000
_cell.angle_alpha   90.00
_cell.angle_beta   90.00
_cell.angle_gamma   90.00
#
_symmetry.space_group_name_H-M   'P 1'
#
loop_
_entity.id
_entity.type
_entity.pdbx_description
1 polymer ?
#
loop_
_entity_poly.entity_id
_entity_poly.type
_entity_poly.pdbx_seq_one_letter_code
_entity_poly.pdbx_strand_id
1 'polypeptide(L)' 'MFKGTRVLVSDVVELLGAGVSIEEIVRDYYPSLNEEMIREALRYFASC' A
#
# COMPACT_ATOMS: atom_id res chain seq x y z
N MET A 1 9.24 3.04 -1.27
CA MET A 1 8.88 2.18 -2.43
C MET A 1 8.79 0.75 -1.93
N PHE A 2 7.77 -0.01 -2.33
CA PHE A 2 7.60 -1.40 -1.88
C PHE A 2 8.68 -2.29 -2.52
N LYS A 3 9.45 -3.02 -1.69
CA LYS A 3 10.54 -3.90 -2.16
C LYS A 3 10.01 -4.92 -3.17
N GLY A 4 10.67 -5.03 -4.31
CA GLY A 4 10.28 -5.98 -5.37
C GLY A 4 9.14 -5.50 -6.27
N THR A 5 8.62 -4.29 -6.06
CA THR A 5 7.65 -3.67 -6.95
C THR A 5 8.10 -2.27 -7.36
N ARG A 6 7.48 -1.72 -8.40
CA ARG A 6 7.67 -0.32 -8.80
C ARG A 6 6.62 0.61 -8.18
N VAL A 7 5.91 0.16 -7.14
CA VAL A 7 4.84 0.92 -6.50
C VAL A 7 5.40 1.78 -5.38
N LEU A 8 5.00 3.06 -5.34
CA LEU A 8 5.37 3.98 -4.28
C LEU A 8 4.42 3.85 -3.09
N VAL A 9 4.93 4.12 -1.90
CA VAL A 9 4.10 4.12 -0.68
C VAL A 9 3.12 5.30 -0.72
N SER A 10 3.52 6.42 -1.33
CA SER A 10 2.68 7.60 -1.56
C SER A 10 1.41 7.25 -2.33
N ASP A 11 1.52 6.49 -3.42
CA ASP A 11 0.37 6.15 -4.28
C ASP A 11 -0.66 5.32 -3.49
N VAL A 12 -0.19 4.38 -2.67
CA VAL A 12 -1.06 3.58 -1.78
C VAL A 12 -1.70 4.44 -0.69
N VAL A 13 -0.96 5.38 -0.11
CA VAL A 13 -1.49 6.32 0.90
C VAL A 13 -2.54 7.25 0.29
N GLU A 14 -2.37 7.71 -0.94
CA GLU A 14 -3.37 8.50 -1.65
C GLU A 14 -4.67 7.71 -1.87
N LEU A 15 -4.57 6.44 -2.30
CA LEU A 15 -5.74 5.57 -2.46
C LEU A 15 -6.46 5.33 -1.13
N LEU A 16 -5.71 5.07 -0.06
CA LEU A 16 -6.28 4.93 1.28
C LEU A 16 -6.95 6.23 1.76
N GLY A 17 -6.33 7.38 1.49
CA GLY A 17 -6.89 8.70 1.78
C GLY A 17 -8.15 9.03 0.98
N ALA A 18 -8.28 8.45 -0.22
CA ALA A 18 -9.48 8.51 -1.04
C ALA A 18 -10.60 7.55 -0.58
N GLY A 19 -10.35 6.71 0.44
CA GLY A 19 -11.30 5.76 1.00
C GLY A 19 -11.30 4.37 0.33
N VAL A 20 -10.32 4.08 -0.53
CA VAL A 20 -10.16 2.74 -1.13
C VAL A 20 -9.64 1.78 -0.06
N SER A 21 -10.21 0.57 0.01
CA SER A 21 -9.77 -0.42 1.01
C SER A 21 -8.46 -1.11 0.60
N ILE A 22 -7.73 -1.67 1.57
CA ILE A 22 -6.47 -2.38 1.28
C ILE A 22 -6.74 -3.59 0.35
N GLU A 23 -7.88 -4.27 0.51
CA GLU A 23 -8.24 -5.41 -0.33
C GLU A 23 -8.48 -4.99 -1.78
N GLU A 24 -9.15 -3.85 -2.01
CA GLU A 24 -9.32 -3.28 -3.37
C GLU A 24 -7.99 -2.83 -3.95
N ILE A 25 -7.11 -2.20 -3.15
CA ILE A 25 -5.78 -1.78 -3.62
C ILE A 25 -4.98 -2.99 -4.09
N VAL A 26 -5.00 -4.09 -3.34
CA VAL A 26 -4.29 -5.32 -3.74
C VAL A 26 -4.95 -5.99 -4.93
N ARG A 27 -6.27 -6.13 -4.94
CA ARG A 27 -6.97 -6.90 -5.99
C ARG A 27 -7.08 -6.14 -7.30
N ASP A 28 -7.44 -4.87 -7.24
CA ASP A 28 -7.92 -4.09 -8.38
C ASP A 28 -6.87 -3.10 -8.92
N TYR A 29 -5.94 -2.61 -8.07
CA TYR A 29 -4.91 -1.64 -8.47
C TYR A 29 -3.52 -2.27 -8.61
N TYR A 30 -3.05 -2.97 -7.58
CA TYR A 30 -1.68 -3.48 -7.48
C TYR A 30 -1.66 -4.94 -7.03
N PRO A 31 -2.02 -5.89 -7.91
CA PRO A 31 -2.00 -7.33 -7.62
C PRO A 31 -0.61 -7.91 -7.32
N SER A 32 0.45 -7.12 -7.52
CA SER A 32 1.81 -7.45 -7.10
C SER A 32 2.09 -7.14 -5.62
N LEU A 33 1.21 -6.37 -4.96
CA LEU A 33 1.31 -6.07 -3.54
C LEU A 33 0.52 -7.09 -2.74
N ASN A 34 0.99 -7.39 -1.54
CA ASN A 34 0.24 -8.15 -0.55
C ASN A 34 -0.21 -7.22 0.58
N GLU A 35 -1.31 -7.58 1.23
CA GLU A 35 -1.86 -6.84 2.37
C GLU A 35 -0.80 -6.62 3.47
N GLU A 36 0.03 -7.62 3.72
CA GLU A 36 1.11 -7.57 4.71
C GLU A 36 2.16 -6.52 4.35
N MET A 37 2.50 -6.37 3.07
CA MET A 37 3.44 -5.34 2.63
C MET A 37 2.90 -3.94 2.92
N ILE A 38 1.60 -3.72 2.67
CA ILE A 38 0.92 -2.45 2.92
C ILE A 38 0.86 -2.16 4.42
N ARG A 39 0.51 -3.16 5.24
CA ARG A 39 0.49 -3.02 6.71
C ARG A 39 1.86 -2.70 7.28
N GLU A 40 2.91 -3.36 6.81
CA GLU A 40 4.29 -3.07 7.24
C GLU A 40 4.74 -1.67 6.82
N ALA A 41 4.39 -1.23 5.61
CA ALA A 41 4.70 0.12 5.16
C ALA A 41 3.99 1.18 6.02
N LEU A 42 2.72 0.97 6.38
CA LEU A 42 1.97 1.88 7.26
C LEU A 42 2.52 1.88 8.69
N ARG A 43 2.90 0.71 9.22
CA ARG A 43 3.53 0.60 10.56
C ARG A 43 4.85 1.34 10.60
N TYR A 44 5.69 1.18 9.59
CA TYR A 44 6.95 1.91 9.47
C TYR A 44 6.70 3.42 9.43
N PHE A 45 5.70 3.86 8.64
CA PHE A 45 5.36 5.28 8.52
C PHE A 45 4.84 5.88 9.84
N ALA A 46 4.05 5.13 10.61
CA ALA A 46 3.53 5.57 11.90
C ALA A 46 4.56 5.49 13.05
N SER A 47 5.66 4.76 12.85
CA SER A 47 6.74 4.62 13.84
C SER A 47 7.81 5.70 13.77
N CYS A 48 7.73 6.59 12.78
CA CYS A 48 8.62 7.74 12.60
C CYS A 48 8.05 9.03 13.18
#